data_AF-A0A9J6CHX3-F1
#
_entry.id   AF-A0A9J6CHX3-F1
#
_cell.length_a   1.000
_cell.length_b   1.000
_cell.length_c   1.000
_cell.angle_alpha   90.00
_cell.angle_beta   90.00
_cell.angle_gamma   90.00
#
_symmetry.space_group_name_H-M   'P 1'
#
loop_
_entity.id
_entity.type
_entity.pdbx_description
1 polymer ?
#
loop_
_entity_poly.entity_id
_entity_poly.type
_entity_poly.pdbx_seq_one_letter_code
_entity_poly.pdbx_strand_id
1 'polypeptide(L)'
;MDALYHSTNKIIHEIQQCFQQLNNPGVDSIAVENEIMTKINTVNANCDRLDVLVFKVPAATRQNSKMKVDQLKYDIRHLQTALSMYQQKRQKREMEATEREQLLTRRFQPNSETTIDLDYSLQHNTQMQNAHRGVDEMLSTGNNIINSLRNQRDILKGARTRMLNVGSTLGLSDHTIRLIERRLTDDRYVMFAGMFVTLCIIGLVIYLLA
;
A
#
# COMPACT_ATOMS: atom_id res chain seq x y z
N MET A 1 7.00 -15.36 -17.09
CA MET A 1 6.72 -14.38 -16.02
C MET A 1 6.02 -13.16 -16.58
N ASP A 2 6.62 -12.43 -17.51
CA ASP A 2 6.08 -11.14 -17.95
C ASP A 2 4.73 -11.23 -18.66
N ALA A 3 4.52 -12.21 -19.56
CA ALA A 3 3.22 -12.38 -20.23
C ALA A 3 2.07 -12.60 -19.24
N LEU A 4 2.30 -13.42 -18.21
CA LEU A 4 1.31 -13.72 -17.18
C LEU A 4 1.09 -12.51 -16.26
N TYR A 5 2.14 -11.75 -15.95
CA TYR A 5 2.04 -10.49 -15.20
C TYR A 5 1.19 -9.43 -15.92
N HIS A 6 1.39 -9.23 -17.23
CA HIS A 6 0.60 -8.28 -18.02
C HIS A 6 -0.86 -8.74 -18.15
N SER A 7 -1.09 -10.04 -18.34
CA SER A 7 -2.44 -10.61 -18.35
C SER A 7 -3.15 -10.41 -17.01
N THR A 8 -2.46 -10.62 -15.89
CA THR A 8 -3.01 -10.41 -14.54
C THR A 8 -3.36 -8.93 -14.32
N ASN A 9 -2.50 -7.99 -14.73
CA ASN A 9 -2.78 -6.56 -14.64
C ASN A 9 -3.99 -6.14 -15.49
N LYS A 10 -4.14 -6.71 -16.69
CA LYS A 10 -5.32 -6.46 -17.53
C LYS A 10 -6.60 -6.87 -16.81
N ILE A 11 -6.63 -8.05 -16.20
CA ILE A 11 -7.81 -8.53 -15.46
C ILE A 11 -8.08 -7.65 -14.24
N ILE A 12 -7.05 -7.14 -13.55
CA ILE A 12 -7.22 -6.18 -12.44
C ILE A 12 -7.90 -4.89 -12.93
N HIS A 13 -7.50 -4.35 -14.08
CA HIS A 13 -8.16 -3.18 -14.66
C HIS A 13 -9.61 -3.47 -15.06
N GLU A 14 -9.90 -4.65 -15.60
CA GLU A 14 -11.28 -5.07 -15.88
C GLU A 14 -12.12 -5.14 -14.59
N ILE A 15 -11.56 -5.67 -13.50
CA ILE A 15 -12.24 -5.68 -12.19
C ILE A 15 -12.56 -4.25 -11.74
N GLN A 16 -11.61 -3.31 -11.86
CA GLN A 16 -11.83 -1.91 -11.53
C GLN A 16 -12.93 -1.27 -12.39
N GLN A 17 -13.01 -1.61 -13.68
CA GLN A 17 -14.09 -1.16 -14.56
C GLN A 17 -15.45 -1.74 -14.14
N CYS A 18 -15.51 -3.01 -13.77
CA CYS A 18 -16.73 -3.62 -13.22
C CYS A 18 -17.19 -2.90 -11.94
N PHE A 19 -16.26 -2.51 -11.05
CA PHE A 19 -16.58 -1.70 -9.87
C PHE A 19 -17.15 -0.32 -10.23
N GLN A 20 -16.65 0.33 -11.29
CA GLN A 20 -17.21 1.59 -11.78
C GLN A 20 -18.63 1.41 -12.33
N GLN A 21 -18.89 0.31 -13.04
CA GLN A 21 -20.23 -0.02 -13.53
C GLN A 21 -21.21 -0.31 -12.38
N LEU A 22 -20.72 -0.85 -11.26
CA LEU A 22 -21.51 -1.11 -10.06
C LEU A 22 -22.09 0.17 -9.42
N ASN A 23 -21.51 1.34 -9.73
CA ASN A 23 -22.03 2.63 -9.29
C ASN A 23 -23.15 3.18 -10.20
N ASN A 24 -23.37 2.60 -11.38
CA ASN A 24 -24.44 3.04 -12.27
C ASN A 24 -25.80 2.46 -11.84
N PRO A 25 -26.84 3.30 -11.61
CA PRO A 25 -28.11 2.89 -11.00
C PRO A 25 -29.06 2.09 -11.92
N GLY A 26 -28.53 1.36 -12.91
CA GLY A 26 -29.34 0.57 -13.87
C GLY A 26 -28.71 -0.77 -14.26
N VAL A 27 -27.63 -1.19 -13.60
CA VAL A 27 -26.94 -2.45 -13.88
C VAL A 27 -27.28 -3.45 -12.77
N ASP A 28 -27.52 -4.71 -13.15
CA ASP A 28 -27.75 -5.82 -12.23
C ASP A 28 -26.55 -6.01 -11.29
N SER A 29 -26.62 -5.39 -10.12
CA SER A 29 -25.50 -5.33 -9.17
C SER A 29 -25.03 -6.72 -8.75
N ILE A 30 -25.95 -7.68 -8.66
CA ILE A 30 -25.66 -9.08 -8.29
C ILE A 30 -24.87 -9.80 -9.39
N ALA A 31 -25.21 -9.58 -10.67
CA ALA A 31 -24.51 -10.19 -11.79
C ALA A 31 -23.07 -9.69 -11.90
N VAL A 32 -22.87 -8.38 -11.73
CA VAL A 32 -21.54 -7.77 -11.76
C VAL A 32 -20.69 -8.18 -10.55
N GLU A 33 -21.28 -8.32 -9.36
CA GLU A 33 -20.57 -8.86 -8.19
C GLU A 33 -20.05 -10.29 -8.42
N ASN A 34 -20.88 -11.16 -8.99
CA ASN A 34 -20.49 -12.54 -9.32
C ASN A 34 -19.39 -12.57 -10.38
N GLU A 35 -19.45 -11.67 -11.37
CA GLU A 35 -18.40 -11.52 -12.37
C GLU A 35 -17.07 -11.05 -11.73
N ILE A 36 -17.11 -10.02 -10.86
CA ILE A 36 -15.94 -9.53 -10.12
C ILE A 36 -15.34 -10.67 -9.29
N MET A 37 -16.15 -11.46 -8.60
CA MET A 37 -15.67 -12.57 -7.78
C MET A 37 -14.98 -13.65 -8.61
N THR A 38 -15.53 -13.98 -9.78
CA THR A 38 -14.93 -14.94 -10.72
C THR A 38 -13.59 -14.43 -11.26
N LYS A 39 -13.52 -13.14 -11.63
CA LYS A 39 -12.28 -12.50 -12.07
C LYS A 39 -11.24 -12.49 -10.94
N ILE A 40 -11.61 -12.12 -9.71
CA ILE A 40 -10.71 -12.15 -8.54
C ILE A 40 -10.12 -13.54 -8.31
N ASN A 41 -10.93 -14.61 -8.40
CA ASN A 41 -10.44 -15.98 -8.24
C ASN A 41 -9.43 -16.35 -9.33
N THR A 42 -9.67 -15.90 -10.57
CA THR A 42 -8.74 -16.09 -11.70
C THR A 42 -7.42 -15.35 -11.47
N VAL A 43 -7.46 -14.12 -10.95
CA VAL A 43 -6.26 -13.33 -10.65
C VAL A 43 -5.47 -13.96 -9.49
N ASN A 44 -6.14 -14.45 -8.44
CA ASN A 44 -5.47 -15.20 -7.36
C ASN A 44 -4.74 -16.43 -7.88
N ALA A 45 -5.40 -17.26 -8.71
CA ALA A 45 -4.77 -18.43 -9.31
C ALA A 45 -3.56 -18.04 -10.21
N ASN A 46 -3.64 -16.90 -10.90
CA ASN A 46 -2.51 -16.38 -11.67
C ASN A 46 -1.37 -15.89 -10.76
N CYS A 47 -1.67 -15.24 -9.63
CA CYS A 47 -0.68 -14.82 -8.64
C CYS A 47 0.05 -16.01 -7.99
N ASP A 48 -0.65 -17.11 -7.69
CA ASP A 48 -0.03 -18.34 -7.18
C ASP A 48 0.93 -18.95 -8.22
N ARG A 49 0.55 -18.92 -9.49
CA ARG A 49 1.43 -19.32 -10.60
C ARG A 49 2.64 -18.39 -10.74
N LEU A 50 2.45 -17.08 -10.59
CA LEU A 50 3.55 -16.10 -10.61
C LEU A 50 4.52 -16.35 -9.45
N ASP A 51 4.04 -16.65 -8.24
CA ASP A 51 4.89 -16.99 -7.10
C ASP A 51 5.81 -18.16 -7.44
N VAL A 52 5.27 -19.27 -7.97
CA VAL A 52 6.06 -20.44 -8.38
C VAL A 52 7.10 -20.05 -9.44
N LEU A 53 6.73 -19.17 -10.37
CA LEU A 53 7.64 -18.69 -11.40
C LEU A 53 8.72 -17.73 -10.86
N VAL A 54 8.46 -16.96 -9.80
CA VAL A 54 9.46 -16.11 -9.11
C VAL A 54 10.62 -16.97 -8.58
N PHE A 55 10.34 -18.20 -8.10
CA PHE A 55 11.39 -19.13 -7.65
C PHE A 55 12.28 -19.64 -8.80
N LYS A 56 11.81 -19.59 -10.05
CA LYS A 56 12.56 -20.06 -11.24
C LYS A 56 13.43 -18.98 -11.90
N VAL A 57 13.39 -17.74 -11.40
CA VAL A 57 14.13 -16.58 -11.94
C VAL A 57 15.50 -16.44 -11.25
N PRO A 58 16.56 -15.98 -11.96
CA PRO A 58 17.88 -15.75 -11.38
C PRO A 58 17.85 -14.86 -10.13
N ALA A 59 18.74 -15.13 -9.16
CA ALA A 59 18.74 -14.47 -7.84
C ALA A 59 18.81 -12.93 -7.91
N ALA A 60 19.48 -12.37 -8.93
CA ALA A 60 19.61 -10.92 -9.13
C ALA A 60 18.28 -10.22 -9.46
N THR A 61 17.39 -10.87 -10.22
CA THR A 61 16.09 -10.29 -10.63
C THR A 61 14.92 -10.81 -9.80
N ARG A 62 15.12 -11.90 -9.06
CA ARG A 62 14.12 -12.54 -8.20
C ARG A 62 13.52 -11.61 -7.15
N GLN A 63 14.33 -10.71 -6.54
CA GLN A 63 13.81 -9.74 -5.58
C GLN A 63 12.84 -8.74 -6.24
N ASN A 64 13.17 -8.27 -7.44
CA ASN A 64 12.32 -7.36 -8.22
C ASN A 64 11.02 -8.05 -8.66
N SER A 65 11.11 -9.28 -9.17
CA SER A 65 9.94 -10.07 -9.53
C SER A 65 9.04 -10.40 -8.35
N LYS A 66 9.63 -10.67 -7.17
CA LYS A 66 8.88 -10.89 -5.93
C LYS A 66 8.10 -9.64 -5.51
N MET A 67 8.75 -8.48 -5.53
CA MET A 67 8.09 -7.20 -5.20
C MET A 67 6.89 -6.91 -6.11
N LYS A 68 7.01 -7.19 -7.41
CA LYS A 68 5.90 -7.05 -8.37
C LYS A 68 4.71 -7.97 -8.06
N VAL A 69 4.98 -9.23 -7.67
CA VAL A 69 3.93 -10.18 -7.29
C VAL A 69 3.28 -9.79 -5.96
N ASP A 70 4.07 -9.32 -5.00
CA ASP A 70 3.57 -8.84 -3.70
C ASP A 70 2.67 -7.59 -3.88
N GLN A 71 2.99 -6.70 -4.82
CA GLN A 71 2.12 -5.58 -5.20
C GLN A 71 0.78 -6.07 -5.74
N LEU A 72 0.78 -7.01 -6.71
CA LEU A 72 -0.46 -7.58 -7.25
C LEU A 72 -1.33 -8.22 -6.16
N LYS A 73 -0.72 -8.94 -5.22
CA LYS A 73 -1.43 -9.54 -4.08
C LYS A 73 -2.02 -8.51 -3.13
N TYR A 74 -1.34 -7.37 -2.96
CA TYR A 74 -1.89 -6.25 -2.18
C TYR A 74 -3.12 -5.68 -2.89
N ASP A 75 -3.02 -5.43 -4.19
CA ASP A 75 -4.12 -4.88 -4.99
C ASP A 75 -5.33 -5.82 -4.99
N ILE A 76 -5.15 -7.13 -5.11
CA ILE A 76 -6.27 -8.08 -5.08
C ILE A 76 -6.96 -8.10 -3.71
N ARG A 77 -6.19 -8.06 -2.62
CA ARG A 77 -6.76 -8.02 -1.25
C ARG A 77 -7.58 -6.76 -1.02
N HIS A 78 -7.15 -5.61 -1.57
CA HIS A 78 -7.93 -4.38 -1.49
C HIS A 78 -9.26 -4.51 -2.26
N LEU A 79 -9.23 -5.08 -3.48
CA LEU A 79 -10.44 -5.28 -4.29
C LEU A 79 -11.40 -6.28 -3.63
N GLN A 80 -10.89 -7.33 -3.00
CA GLN A 80 -11.69 -8.28 -2.22
C GLN A 80 -12.39 -7.62 -1.04
N THR A 81 -11.66 -6.78 -0.30
CA THR A 81 -12.23 -6.02 0.83
C THR A 81 -13.31 -5.06 0.33
N ALA A 82 -13.07 -4.35 -0.78
CA ALA A 82 -14.04 -3.46 -1.38
C ALA A 82 -15.31 -4.22 -1.80
N LEU A 83 -15.20 -5.39 -2.44
CA LEU A 83 -16.36 -6.22 -2.80
C LEU A 83 -17.18 -6.61 -1.56
N SER A 84 -16.52 -7.08 -0.50
CA SER A 84 -17.20 -7.47 0.75
C SER A 84 -17.94 -6.30 1.39
N MET A 85 -17.37 -5.09 1.36
CA MET A 85 -18.04 -3.89 1.88
C MET A 85 -19.27 -3.53 1.05
N TYR A 86 -19.19 -3.64 -0.28
CA TYR A 86 -20.34 -3.42 -1.17
C TYR A 86 -21.46 -4.42 -0.90
N GLN A 87 -21.13 -5.71 -0.77
CA GLN A 87 -22.08 -6.78 -0.43
C GLN A 87 -22.75 -6.52 0.92
N GLN A 88 -21.98 -6.17 1.95
CA GLN A 88 -22.51 -5.85 3.28
C GLN A 88 -23.44 -4.64 3.23
N LYS A 89 -23.08 -3.58 2.49
CA LYS A 89 -23.93 -2.40 2.32
C LYS A 89 -25.22 -2.71 1.58
N ARG A 90 -25.20 -3.66 0.62
CA ARG A 90 -26.42 -4.12 -0.05
C ARG A 90 -27.30 -4.92 0.91
N GLN A 91 -26.75 -5.92 1.59
CA GLN A 91 -27.50 -6.74 2.55
C GLN A 91 -28.09 -5.89 3.67
N LYS A 92 -27.36 -4.89 4.18
CA LYS A 92 -27.90 -3.97 5.18
C LYS A 92 -29.12 -3.20 4.66
N ARG A 93 -29.08 -2.71 3.42
CA ARG A 93 -30.23 -2.04 2.77
C ARG A 93 -31.43 -2.98 2.59
N GLU A 94 -31.18 -4.24 2.22
CA GLU A 94 -32.23 -5.27 2.11
C GLU A 94 -32.86 -5.60 3.48
N MET A 95 -32.04 -5.73 4.53
CA MET A 95 -32.52 -5.92 5.90
C MET A 95 -33.35 -4.73 6.39
N GLU A 96 -32.86 -3.50 6.20
CA GLU A 96 -33.58 -2.26 6.56
C GLU A 96 -34.92 -2.15 5.81
N ALA A 97 -34.97 -2.51 4.54
CA ALA A 97 -36.21 -2.51 3.75
C ALA A 97 -37.20 -3.56 4.27
N THR A 98 -36.72 -4.77 4.60
CA THR A 98 -37.54 -5.84 5.16
C THR A 98 -38.07 -5.47 6.55
N GLU A 99 -37.23 -4.89 7.41
CA GLU A 99 -37.62 -4.40 8.73
C GLU A 99 -38.68 -3.29 8.60
N ARG A 100 -38.46 -2.35 7.68
CA ARG A 100 -39.45 -1.31 7.36
C ARG A 100 -40.78 -1.92 6.90
N GLU A 101 -40.76 -2.93 6.06
CA GLU A 101 -41.97 -3.62 5.60
C GLU A 101 -42.67 -4.37 6.74
N GLN A 102 -41.92 -5.00 7.65
CA GLN A 102 -42.48 -5.63 8.86
C GLN A 102 -43.16 -4.61 9.78
N LEU A 103 -42.58 -3.42 9.93
CA LEU A 103 -43.20 -2.32 10.68
C LEU A 103 -44.48 -1.80 9.99
N LEU A 104 -44.50 -1.73 8.66
CA LEU A 104 -45.66 -1.30 7.87
C LEU A 104 -46.79 -2.35 7.85
N THR A 105 -46.43 -3.63 7.87
CA THR A 105 -47.39 -4.76 7.86
C THR A 105 -47.89 -5.15 9.24
N ARG A 106 -47.32 -4.58 10.33
CA ARG A 106 -47.83 -4.70 11.69
C ARG A 106 -49.18 -3.99 11.80
N ARG A 107 -50.25 -4.67 11.37
CA ARG A 107 -51.63 -4.20 11.44
C ARG A 107 -51.97 -3.84 12.88
N PHE A 108 -52.13 -2.55 13.15
CA PHE A 108 -52.61 -2.04 14.44
C PHE A 108 -53.91 -2.77 14.82
N GLN A 109 -53.83 -3.63 15.84
CA GLN A 109 -55.01 -4.14 16.53
C GLN A 109 -55.36 -3.13 17.62
N PRO A 110 -56.53 -2.47 17.56
CA PRO A 110 -56.84 -1.33 18.42
C PRO A 110 -57.19 -1.68 19.88
N ASN A 111 -57.03 -2.92 20.36
CA ASN A 111 -57.44 -3.30 21.73
C ASN A 111 -56.40 -4.15 22.46
N SER A 112 -55.22 -3.59 22.75
CA SER A 112 -54.32 -4.14 23.77
C SER A 112 -53.58 -3.00 24.48
N GLU A 113 -54.33 -2.25 25.29
CA GLU A 113 -53.80 -1.31 26.26
C GLU A 113 -52.84 -2.06 27.21
N THR A 114 -51.69 -1.46 27.55
CA THR A 114 -50.66 -1.93 28.51
C THR A 114 -49.48 -2.77 27.99
N THR A 115 -49.19 -2.81 26.69
CA THR A 115 -47.92 -3.39 26.17
C THR A 115 -46.95 -2.40 25.52
N ILE A 116 -47.35 -1.13 25.33
CA ILE A 116 -46.55 -0.15 24.60
C ILE A 116 -45.44 0.48 25.48
N ASP A 117 -45.63 0.53 26.81
CA ASP A 117 -44.68 1.17 27.74
C ASP A 117 -43.51 0.23 28.15
N LEU A 118 -43.73 -1.09 28.11
CA LEU A 118 -42.69 -2.09 28.37
C LEU A 118 -41.74 -2.24 27.17
N ASP A 119 -42.25 -2.13 25.94
CA ASP A 119 -41.45 -2.24 24.72
C ASP A 119 -40.56 -1.01 24.52
N TYR A 120 -41.06 0.20 24.85
CA TYR A 120 -40.27 1.43 24.78
C TYR A 120 -39.10 1.44 25.78
N SER A 121 -39.33 0.96 27.02
CA SER A 121 -38.27 0.91 28.04
C SER A 121 -37.22 -0.19 27.77
N LEU A 122 -37.64 -1.35 27.26
CA LEU A 122 -36.72 -2.39 26.79
C LEU A 122 -35.93 -1.94 25.55
N GLN A 123 -36.58 -1.28 24.60
CA GLN A 123 -35.93 -0.72 23.41
C GLN A 123 -34.94 0.38 23.78
N HIS A 124 -35.28 1.26 24.72
CA HIS A 124 -34.37 2.27 25.25
C HIS A 124 -33.16 1.63 25.97
N ASN A 125 -33.37 0.57 26.76
CA ASN A 125 -32.28 -0.15 27.40
C ASN A 125 -31.33 -0.81 26.37
N THR A 126 -31.90 -1.40 25.32
CA THR A 126 -31.15 -2.02 24.23
C THR A 126 -30.38 -0.98 23.42
N GLN A 127 -30.99 0.17 23.12
CA GLN A 127 -30.33 1.30 22.48
C GLN A 127 -29.21 1.87 23.37
N MET A 128 -29.41 1.91 24.68
CA MET A 128 -28.40 2.38 25.64
C MET A 128 -27.22 1.40 25.76
N GLN A 129 -27.46 0.09 25.74
CA GLN A 129 -26.40 -0.92 25.63
C GLN A 129 -25.64 -0.83 24.31
N ASN A 130 -26.34 -0.62 23.20
CA ASN A 130 -25.71 -0.44 21.88
C ASN A 130 -24.87 0.85 21.84
N ALA A 131 -25.36 1.93 22.45
CA ALA A 131 -24.62 3.18 22.59
C ALA A 131 -23.38 3.01 23.48
N HIS A 132 -23.49 2.29 24.60
CA HIS A 132 -22.33 1.95 25.45
C HIS A 132 -21.29 1.13 24.70
N ARG A 133 -21.71 0.10 23.96
CA ARG A 133 -20.79 -0.69 23.12
C ARG A 133 -20.10 0.17 22.06
N GLY A 134 -20.84 1.08 21.42
CA GLY A 134 -20.27 2.02 20.44
C GLY A 134 -19.26 2.99 21.07
N VAL A 135 -19.52 3.48 22.28
CA VAL A 135 -18.58 4.31 23.04
C VAL A 135 -17.35 3.52 23.47
N ASP A 136 -17.51 2.27 23.91
CA ASP A 136 -16.39 1.38 24.27
C ASP A 136 -15.50 1.06 23.07
N GLU A 137 -16.10 0.83 21.90
CA GLU A 137 -15.37 0.63 20.64
C GLU A 137 -14.61 1.89 20.22
N MET A 138 -15.22 3.06 20.40
CA MET A 138 -14.57 4.36 20.13
C MET A 138 -13.43 4.63 21.12
N LEU A 139 -13.59 4.30 22.41
CA LEU A 139 -12.54 4.39 23.43
C LEU A 139 -11.38 3.43 23.13
N SER A 140 -11.69 2.19 22.76
CA SER A 140 -10.70 1.19 22.32
C SER A 140 -9.92 1.69 21.10
N THR A 141 -10.63 2.23 20.10
CA THR A 141 -10.02 2.82 18.90
C THR A 141 -9.15 4.02 19.25
N GLY A 142 -9.62 4.90 20.14
CA GLY A 142 -8.85 6.04 20.64
C GLY A 142 -7.56 5.62 21.33
N ASN A 143 -7.62 4.58 22.16
CA ASN A 143 -6.44 4.04 22.85
C ASN A 143 -5.42 3.45 21.85
N ASN A 144 -5.90 2.73 20.83
CA ASN A 144 -5.05 2.20 19.76
C ASN A 144 -4.39 3.31 18.93
N ILE A 145 -5.11 4.41 18.65
CA ILE A 145 -4.55 5.59 17.97
C ILE A 145 -3.47 6.23 18.84
N ILE A 146 -3.71 6.44 20.13
CA ILE A 146 -2.73 7.03 21.05
C ILE A 146 -1.46 6.17 21.12
N ASN A 147 -1.61 4.84 21.23
CA ASN A 147 -0.48 3.92 21.23
C ASN A 147 0.29 3.95 19.90
N SER A 148 -0.42 4.05 18.77
CA SER A 148 0.21 4.19 17.45
C SER A 148 0.98 5.51 17.32
N LEU A 149 0.42 6.63 17.80
CA LEU A 149 1.10 7.93 17.84
C LEU A 149 2.34 7.90 18.73
N ARG A 150 2.26 7.19 19.87
CA ARG A 150 3.41 6.98 20.76
C ARG A 150 4.52 6.18 20.07
N ASN A 151 4.18 5.08 19.41
CA ASN A 151 5.13 4.28 18.63
C ASN A 151 5.74 5.08 17.48
N GLN A 152 4.95 5.86 16.75
CA GLN A 152 5.46 6.75 15.69
C GLN A 152 6.46 7.76 16.23
N ARG A 153 6.19 8.34 17.42
CA ARG A 153 7.14 9.25 18.07
C ARG A 153 8.46 8.56 18.40
N ASP A 154 8.42 7.32 18.88
CA ASP A 154 9.64 6.57 19.21
C ASP A 154 10.42 6.14 17.97
N ILE A 155 9.73 5.81 16.86
CA ILE A 155 10.36 5.60 15.54
C ILE A 155 11.03 6.89 15.05
N LEU A 156 10.35 8.04 15.14
CA LEU A 156 10.91 9.33 14.72
C LEU A 156 12.15 9.70 15.55
N LYS A 157 12.12 9.45 16.86
CA LYS A 157 13.29 9.62 17.73
C LYS A 157 14.44 8.70 17.28
N GLY A 158 14.17 7.43 17.00
CA GLY A 158 15.16 6.48 16.50
C GLY A 158 15.76 6.91 15.16
N ALA A 159 14.93 7.38 14.23
CA ALA A 159 15.36 7.93 12.94
C ALA A 159 16.24 9.17 13.12
N ARG A 160 15.87 10.11 14.00
CA ARG A 160 16.68 11.30 14.32
C ARG A 160 18.04 10.91 14.89
N THR A 161 18.08 9.95 15.83
CA THR A 161 19.35 9.46 16.40
C THR A 161 20.22 8.81 15.33
N ARG A 162 19.63 7.99 14.44
CA ARG A 162 20.36 7.40 13.30
C ARG A 162 20.86 8.47 12.33
N MET A 163 20.06 9.49 12.04
CA MET A 163 20.44 10.61 11.18
C MET A 163 21.59 11.42 11.80
N LEU A 164 21.55 11.69 13.10
CA LEU A 164 22.66 12.33 13.82
C LEU A 164 23.94 11.48 13.76
N ASN A 165 23.82 10.16 13.89
CA ASN A 165 24.94 9.24 13.73
C ASN A 165 25.45 9.22 12.28
N VAL A 166 24.58 9.26 11.27
CA VAL A 166 24.99 9.36 9.86
C VAL A 166 25.67 10.69 9.59
N GLY A 167 25.17 11.79 10.15
CA GLY A 167 25.81 13.11 10.09
C GLY A 167 27.20 13.11 10.73
N SER A 168 27.38 12.46 11.89
CA SER A 168 28.70 12.31 12.52
C SER A 168 29.63 11.37 11.75
N THR A 169 29.09 10.32 11.10
CA THR A 169 29.87 9.38 10.30
C THR A 169 30.30 9.97 8.96
N LEU A 170 29.44 10.78 8.32
CA LEU A 170 29.78 11.58 7.14
C LEU A 170 30.82 12.66 7.47
N GLY A 171 30.78 13.22 8.68
CA GLY A 171 31.81 14.13 9.20
C GLY A 171 33.17 13.47 9.45
N LEU A 172 33.22 12.15 9.68
CA LEU A 172 34.45 11.36 9.84
C LEU A 172 35.01 10.80 8.52
N SER A 173 34.32 11.03 7.40
CA SER A 173 34.76 10.63 6.06
C SER A 173 35.88 11.50 5.48
N ASP A 174 36.60 12.25 6.32
CA ASP A 174 37.78 13.04 5.98
C ASP A 174 38.85 12.17 5.28
N HIS A 175 38.92 10.87 5.57
CA HIS A 175 39.83 9.98 4.84
C HIS A 175 39.35 9.66 3.42
N THR A 176 38.06 9.39 3.19
CA THR A 176 37.53 9.10 1.84
C THR A 176 37.36 10.36 1.00
N ILE A 177 37.03 11.50 1.61
CA ILE A 177 37.01 12.80 0.93
C ILE A 177 38.42 13.18 0.48
N ARG A 178 39.44 13.03 1.35
CA ARG A 178 40.84 13.22 0.96
C ARG A 178 41.33 12.24 -0.11
N LEU A 179 40.85 10.99 -0.10
CA LEU A 179 41.19 10.02 -1.15
C LEU A 179 40.61 10.41 -2.52
N ILE A 180 39.47 11.11 -2.56
CA ILE A 180 38.88 11.64 -3.80
C ILE A 180 39.65 12.88 -4.27
N GLU A 181 40.01 13.78 -3.36
CA GLU A 181 40.74 15.02 -3.68
C GLU A 181 42.17 14.75 -4.18
N ARG A 182 42.82 13.69 -3.68
CA ARG A 182 44.15 13.24 -4.15
C ARG A 182 44.14 12.79 -5.61
N ARG A 183 43.07 12.15 -6.10
CA ARG A 183 42.97 11.69 -7.50
C ARG A 183 42.96 12.84 -8.50
N LEU A 184 42.37 13.99 -8.15
CA LEU A 184 42.37 15.19 -8.99
C LEU A 184 43.71 15.94 -8.94
N THR A 185 44.40 15.87 -7.81
CA THR A 185 45.70 16.53 -7.65
C THR A 185 46.79 15.76 -8.38
N ASP A 186 46.78 14.43 -8.31
CA ASP A 186 47.74 13.56 -8.99
C ASP A 186 47.66 13.71 -10.52
N ASP A 187 46.46 13.85 -11.09
CA ASP A 187 46.25 14.09 -12.53
C ASP A 187 46.91 15.40 -13.01
N ARG A 188 46.83 16.45 -12.19
CA ARG A 188 47.48 17.74 -12.48
C ARG A 188 49.00 17.61 -12.53
N TYR A 189 49.61 16.84 -11.63
CA TYR A 189 51.05 16.62 -11.62
C TYR A 189 51.51 15.80 -12.85
N VAL A 190 50.75 14.78 -13.25
CA VAL A 190 51.05 13.98 -14.45
C VAL A 190 50.99 14.83 -15.71
N MET A 191 50.01 15.74 -15.82
CA MET A 191 49.89 16.69 -16.94
C MET A 191 51.11 17.64 -17.02
N PHE A 192 51.53 18.23 -15.90
CA PHE A 192 52.71 19.13 -15.90
C PHE A 192 54.01 18.40 -16.21
N ALA A 193 54.18 17.16 -15.73
CA ALA A 193 55.34 16.33 -16.04
C ALA A 193 55.42 16.02 -17.55
N GLY A 194 54.31 15.67 -18.18
CA GLY A 194 54.24 15.43 -19.62
C GLY A 194 54.60 16.66 -20.45
N MET A 195 54.13 17.85 -20.05
CA MET A 195 54.44 19.11 -20.74
C MET A 195 55.93 19.48 -20.65
N PHE A 196 56.57 19.21 -19.51
CA PHE A 196 58.00 19.49 -19.35
C PHE A 196 58.87 18.54 -20.19
N VAL A 197 58.53 17.25 -20.21
CA VAL A 197 59.25 16.25 -20.99
C VAL A 197 59.21 16.58 -22.48
N THR A 198 58.05 16.95 -23.01
CA THR A 198 57.92 17.31 -24.44
C THR A 198 58.73 18.57 -24.78
N LEU A 199 58.72 19.59 -23.92
CA LEU A 199 59.55 20.79 -24.10
C LEU A 199 61.06 20.46 -24.06
N CYS A 200 61.51 19.61 -23.15
CA CYS A 200 62.91 19.18 -23.08
C CYS A 200 63.35 18.44 -24.35
N ILE A 201 62.51 17.53 -24.87
CA ILE A 201 62.82 16.79 -26.09
C ILE A 201 62.95 17.75 -27.28
N ILE A 202 62.00 18.69 -27.43
CA ILE A 202 62.05 19.68 -28.52
C ILE A 202 63.30 20.57 -28.38
N GLY A 203 63.60 21.07 -27.18
CA GLY A 203 64.79 21.89 -26.93
C GLY A 203 66.10 21.14 -27.23
N LEU A 204 66.19 19.86 -26.85
CA LEU A 204 67.37 19.04 -27.12
C LEU A 204 67.54 18.78 -28.62
N VAL A 205 66.47 18.49 -29.34
CA VAL A 205 66.52 18.32 -30.80
C VAL A 205 66.99 19.61 -31.49
N ILE A 206 66.48 20.78 -31.07
CA ILE A 206 66.92 22.06 -31.63
C ILE A 206 68.41 22.31 -31.33
N TYR A 207 68.87 22.04 -30.10
CA TYR A 207 70.27 22.20 -29.73
C TYR A 207 71.21 21.26 -30.51
N LEU A 208 70.75 20.05 -30.83
CA LEU A 208 71.56 19.06 -31.56
C LEU A 208 71.56 19.30 -33.07
N LEU A 209 70.55 20.01 -33.59
CA LEU A 209 70.42 20.37 -35.01
C LEU A 209 71.01 21.75 -35.35
N ALA A 210 71.24 22.60 -34.35
CA ALA A 210 71.89 23.92 -34.45
C ALA A 210 73.40 23.83 -34.22
#